data_AF-A0A7V1M1T7-F1
#
_entry.id   AF-A0A7V1M1T7-F1
#
_cell.length_a   1.000
_cell.length_b   1.000
_cell.length_c   1.000
_cell.angle_alpha   90.00
_cell.angle_beta   90.00
_cell.angle_gamma   90.00
#
_symmetry.space_group_name_H-M   'P 1'
#
loop_
_entity.id
_entity.type
_entity.pdbx_description
1 polymer ?
#
loop_
_entity_poly.entity_id
_entity_poly.type
_entity_poly.pdbx_seq_one_letter_code
_entity_poly.pdbx_strand_id
1 'polypeptide(L)'
;MIHHAANPGVDDQGSAKLPLWPASLAKGSIPVILAWAVAVLELVCGAAMLFGFFTRIASLPLVGIMGVAIWLTQIGPAIQSGSALLGFLPPDPFGMTPDGGYTYVPLLLQFSLMMASLAVFFIGPGALSVDRLIFGAPSGGGFGDDGRQVEFVPIGD
;
A
#
# COMPACT_ATOMS: atom_id res chain seq x y z
N MET A 1 -22.26 3.82 -6.54
CA MET A 1 -21.65 3.20 -5.34
C MET A 1 -21.35 4.18 -4.21
N ILE A 2 -20.70 5.32 -4.45
CA ILE A 2 -20.25 6.24 -3.36
C ILE A 2 -21.41 6.87 -2.56
N HIS A 3 -22.56 7.14 -3.18
CA HIS A 3 -23.74 7.62 -2.46
C HIS A 3 -24.25 6.62 -1.41
N HIS A 4 -24.21 5.31 -1.70
CA HIS A 4 -24.61 4.26 -0.75
C HIS A 4 -23.58 4.07 0.37
N ALA A 5 -22.30 4.32 0.12
CA ALA A 5 -21.26 4.25 1.15
C ALA A 5 -21.40 5.37 2.20
N ALA A 6 -21.92 6.53 1.82
CA ALA A 6 -22.20 7.64 2.72
C ALA A 6 -23.61 7.60 3.34
N ASN A 7 -24.56 6.92 2.70
CA ASN A 7 -25.95 6.80 3.17
C ASN A 7 -26.37 5.32 3.16
N PRO A 8 -25.85 4.52 4.09
CA PRO A 8 -25.93 3.07 4.02
C PRO A 8 -27.31 2.47 4.34
N GLY A 9 -28.29 3.31 4.68
CA GLY A 9 -29.65 2.87 5.03
C GLY A 9 -29.72 2.24 6.42
N VAL A 10 -30.73 1.40 6.63
CA VAL A 10 -30.91 0.61 7.84
C VAL A 10 -30.59 -0.86 7.60
N ASP A 11 -30.22 -1.58 8.65
CA ASP A 11 -30.09 -3.04 8.64
C ASP A 11 -31.43 -3.75 8.84
N ASP A 12 -31.41 -5.08 8.85
CA ASP A 12 -32.61 -5.92 8.99
C ASP A 12 -33.31 -5.76 10.35
N GLN A 13 -32.62 -5.16 11.33
CA GLN A 13 -33.17 -4.82 12.65
C GLN A 13 -33.64 -3.35 12.73
N GLY A 14 -33.57 -2.61 11.62
CA GLY A 14 -33.94 -1.19 11.57
C GLY A 14 -32.88 -0.25 12.14
N SER A 15 -31.68 -0.73 12.48
CA SER A 15 -30.59 0.10 12.98
C SER A 15 -29.83 0.76 11.84
N ALA A 16 -29.36 2.00 12.05
CA ALA A 16 -28.61 2.73 11.04
C ALA A 16 -27.24 2.07 10.79
N LYS A 17 -26.93 1.77 9.53
CA LYS A 17 -25.62 1.22 9.16
C LYS A 17 -24.53 2.29 9.29
N LEU A 18 -23.30 1.87 9.59
CA LEU A 18 -22.15 2.75 9.72
C LEU A 18 -21.79 3.40 8.36
N PRO A 19 -21.74 4.73 8.26
CA PRO A 19 -21.27 5.39 7.05
C PRO A 19 -19.75 5.20 6.90
N LEU A 20 -19.33 4.64 5.77
CA LEU A 20 -17.91 4.36 5.48
C LEU A 20 -17.14 5.58 4.98
N TRP A 21 -17.87 6.60 4.53
CA TRP A 21 -17.34 7.80 3.90
C TRP A 21 -18.01 9.03 4.50
N PRO A 22 -17.26 10.11 4.80
CA PRO A 22 -17.87 11.33 5.32
C PRO A 22 -18.84 11.92 4.30
N ALA A 23 -20.03 12.29 4.76
CA ALA A 23 -21.11 12.75 3.90
C ALA A 23 -20.76 14.01 3.08
N SER A 24 -19.80 14.83 3.54
CA SER A 24 -19.30 15.99 2.80
C SER A 24 -18.55 15.58 1.51
N LEU A 25 -17.80 14.49 1.55
CA LEU A 25 -16.99 14.02 0.43
C LEU A 25 -17.76 13.13 -0.56
N ALA A 26 -18.97 12.69 -0.21
CA ALA A 26 -19.83 11.90 -1.11
C ALA A 26 -20.78 12.75 -1.98
N LYS A 27 -20.82 14.07 -1.79
CA LYS A 27 -21.76 14.95 -2.48
C LYS A 27 -21.21 15.44 -3.82
N GLY A 28 -22.10 15.53 -4.82
CA GLY A 28 -21.81 16.14 -6.11
C GLY A 28 -20.70 15.45 -6.90
N SER A 29 -19.84 16.23 -7.54
CA SER A 29 -18.71 15.75 -8.35
C SER A 29 -17.44 15.45 -7.57
N ILE A 30 -17.42 15.69 -6.24
CA ILE A 30 -16.24 15.50 -5.39
C ILE A 30 -15.64 14.09 -5.51
N PRO A 31 -16.42 12.99 -5.48
CA PRO A 31 -15.83 11.66 -5.56
C PRO A 31 -15.14 11.38 -6.88
N VAL A 32 -15.65 11.95 -7.98
CA VAL A 32 -15.04 11.83 -9.32
C VAL A 32 -13.72 12.59 -9.38
N ILE A 33 -13.68 13.79 -8.81
CA ILE A 33 -12.46 14.60 -8.72
C ILE A 33 -11.40 13.88 -7.88
N LEU A 34 -11.80 13.32 -6.72
CA LEU A 34 -10.89 12.54 -5.87
C LEU A 34 -10.37 11.29 -6.57
N ALA A 35 -11.22 10.56 -7.29
CA ALA A 35 -10.78 9.39 -8.07
C ALA A 35 -9.74 9.76 -9.12
N TRP A 36 -9.96 10.84 -9.86
CA TRP A 36 -8.97 11.36 -10.83
C TRP A 36 -7.69 11.85 -10.15
N ALA A 37 -7.80 12.57 -9.02
CA ALA A 37 -6.65 13.04 -8.28
C ALA A 37 -5.78 11.88 -7.77
N VAL A 38 -6.41 10.81 -7.25
CA VAL A 38 -5.74 9.59 -6.81
C VAL A 38 -5.07 8.88 -7.99
N ALA A 39 -5.76 8.73 -9.12
CA ALA A 39 -5.21 8.07 -10.30
C ALA A 39 -3.97 8.82 -10.86
N VAL A 40 -4.04 10.16 -10.92
CA VAL A 40 -2.90 10.99 -11.35
C VAL A 40 -1.75 10.89 -10.34
N LEU A 41 -2.05 10.94 -9.04
CA LEU A 41 -1.04 10.83 -7.98
C LEU A 41 -0.35 9.46 -8.01
N GLU A 42 -1.12 8.38 -8.18
CA GLU A 42 -0.60 7.01 -8.32
C GLU A 42 0.34 6.90 -9.52
N LEU A 43 -0.07 7.43 -10.68
CA LEU A 43 0.74 7.41 -11.90
C LEU A 43 2.04 8.20 -11.73
N VAL A 44 1.97 9.40 -11.14
CA VAL A 44 3.14 10.26 -10.93
C VAL A 44 4.10 9.62 -9.91
N CYS A 45 3.59 9.11 -8.78
CA CYS A 45 4.41 8.45 -7.76
C CYS A 45 5.03 7.15 -8.28
N GLY A 46 4.27 6.34 -9.03
CA GLY A 46 4.76 5.12 -9.67
C GLY A 46 5.87 5.43 -10.67
N ALA A 47 5.67 6.42 -11.55
CA ALA A 47 6.70 6.85 -12.49
C ALA A 47 7.96 7.40 -11.78
N ALA A 48 7.77 8.25 -10.76
CA ALA A 48 8.87 8.78 -9.97
C ALA A 48 9.69 7.65 -9.30
N MET A 49 9.02 6.64 -8.74
CA MET A 49 9.69 5.46 -8.18
C MET A 49 10.46 4.65 -9.22
N LEU A 50 9.89 4.44 -10.42
CA LEU A 50 10.56 3.70 -11.50
C LEU A 50 11.85 4.38 -11.97
N PHE A 51 11.84 5.71 -12.07
CA PHE A 51 13.03 6.49 -12.45
C PHE A 51 13.96 6.80 -11.27
N GLY A 52 13.59 6.42 -10.04
CA GLY A 52 14.40 6.65 -8.86
C GLY A 52 14.43 8.11 -8.39
N PHE A 53 13.35 8.85 -8.60
CA PHE A 53 13.13 10.20 -8.08
C PHE A 53 12.34 10.17 -6.77
N PHE A 54 12.90 10.78 -5.73
CA PHE A 54 12.37 10.90 -4.39
C PHE A 54 11.73 9.59 -3.86
N THR A 55 12.39 8.44 -4.06
CA THR A 55 11.75 7.11 -3.93
C THR A 55 11.05 6.90 -2.59
N ARG A 56 11.63 7.40 -1.48
CA ARG A 56 11.02 7.35 -0.15
C ARG A 56 9.73 8.17 -0.10
N ILE A 57 9.79 9.44 -0.53
CA ILE A 57 8.64 10.34 -0.45
C ILE A 57 7.56 9.88 -1.43
N ALA A 58 7.93 9.42 -2.63
CA ALA A 58 7.01 8.91 -3.64
C ALA A 58 6.30 7.61 -3.22
N SER A 59 6.94 6.76 -2.41
CA SER A 59 6.30 5.53 -1.91
C SER A 59 5.20 5.78 -0.85
N LEU A 60 5.27 6.88 -0.09
CA LEU A 60 4.30 7.15 0.99
C LEU A 60 2.87 7.36 0.46
N PRO A 61 2.64 8.19 -0.58
CA PRO A 61 1.33 8.28 -1.22
C PRO A 61 0.79 6.94 -1.70
N LEU A 62 1.62 6.06 -2.27
CA LEU A 62 1.17 4.74 -2.73
C LEU A 62 0.69 3.84 -1.58
N VAL A 63 1.39 3.87 -0.44
CA VAL A 63 0.94 3.18 0.78
C VAL A 63 -0.43 3.71 1.23
N GLY A 64 -0.60 5.03 1.25
CA GLY A 64 -1.86 5.66 1.60
C GLY A 64 -3.00 5.30 0.64
N ILE A 65 -2.76 5.33 -0.67
CA ILE A 65 -3.73 4.98 -1.71
C ILE A 65 -4.17 3.53 -1.56
N MET A 66 -3.21 2.59 -1.41
CA MET A 66 -3.52 1.17 -1.23
C MET A 66 -4.26 0.93 0.09
N GLY A 67 -3.88 1.60 1.18
CA GLY A 67 -4.58 1.50 2.46
C GLY A 67 -6.03 1.99 2.39
N VAL A 68 -6.27 3.13 1.72
CA VAL A 68 -7.62 3.64 1.48
C VAL A 68 -8.41 2.71 0.56
N ALA A 69 -7.78 2.12 -0.46
CA ALA A 69 -8.42 1.15 -1.34
C ALA A 69 -8.86 -0.11 -0.58
N ILE A 70 -7.99 -0.66 0.29
CA ILE A 70 -8.32 -1.79 1.17
C ILE A 70 -9.51 -1.45 2.07
N TRP A 71 -9.48 -0.25 2.67
CA TRP A 71 -10.58 0.22 3.53
C TRP A 71 -11.90 0.30 2.77
N LEU A 72 -11.92 0.93 1.59
CA LEU A 72 -13.15 1.16 0.84
C LEU A 72 -13.69 -0.09 0.14
N THR A 73 -12.83 -1.03 -0.23
CA THR A 73 -13.23 -2.19 -1.03
C THR A 73 -13.43 -3.46 -0.23
N GLN A 74 -12.77 -3.62 0.92
CA GLN A 74 -12.80 -4.87 1.69
C GLN A 74 -13.25 -4.64 3.12
N ILE A 75 -12.49 -3.87 3.90
CA ILE A 75 -12.70 -3.76 5.36
C ILE A 75 -14.02 -3.04 5.66
N GLY A 76 -14.25 -1.89 5.04
CA GLY A 76 -15.45 -1.09 5.23
C GLY A 76 -16.72 -1.87 4.90
N PRO A 77 -16.86 -2.43 3.68
CA PRO A 77 -18.02 -3.23 3.32
C PRO A 77 -18.25 -4.44 4.26
N ALA A 78 -17.19 -5.13 4.68
CA ALA A 78 -17.31 -6.26 5.61
C ALA A 78 -17.80 -5.85 7.00
N ILE A 79 -17.31 -4.72 7.53
CA ILE A 79 -17.79 -4.18 8.80
C ILE A 79 -19.25 -3.71 8.66
N GLN A 80 -19.57 -3.03 7.56
CA GLN A 80 -20.91 -2.51 7.30
C GLN A 80 -21.96 -3.62 7.12
N SER A 81 -21.56 -4.80 6.62
CA SER A 81 -22.46 -5.95 6.49
C SER A 81 -22.70 -6.69 7.81
N GLY A 82 -21.93 -6.39 8.88
CA GLY A 82 -22.02 -7.08 10.17
C GLY A 82 -21.56 -8.54 10.12
N SER A 83 -21.00 -8.98 8.99
CA SER A 83 -20.59 -10.37 8.74
C SER A 83 -19.07 -10.52 8.59
N ALA A 84 -18.31 -9.53 9.08
CA ALA A 84 -16.85 -9.55 9.01
C ALA A 84 -16.25 -10.70 9.83
N LEU A 85 -15.53 -11.60 9.16
CA LEU A 85 -14.70 -12.60 9.81
C LEU A 85 -13.42 -11.91 10.36
N LEU A 86 -13.03 -12.19 11.60
CA LEU A 86 -11.90 -11.52 12.28
C LEU A 86 -11.97 -9.98 12.33
N GLY A 87 -13.14 -9.39 12.07
CA GLY A 87 -13.35 -7.94 12.07
C GLY A 87 -12.94 -7.20 10.79
N PHE A 88 -12.37 -7.88 9.78
CA PHE A 88 -11.97 -7.22 8.51
C PHE A 88 -12.05 -8.11 7.26
N LEU A 89 -12.20 -9.44 7.41
CA LEU A 89 -12.34 -10.35 6.28
C LEU A 89 -13.81 -10.47 5.86
N PRO A 90 -14.08 -10.74 4.57
CA PRO A 90 -15.41 -11.08 4.11
C PRO A 90 -15.90 -12.40 4.76
N PRO A 91 -17.23 -12.63 4.83
CA PRO A 91 -17.82 -13.78 5.51
C PRO A 91 -17.42 -15.14 4.92
N ASP A 92 -17.10 -15.18 3.62
CA ASP A 92 -16.61 -16.38 2.94
C ASP A 92 -15.33 -16.04 2.15
N PRO A 93 -14.16 -16.01 2.81
CA PRO A 93 -12.92 -15.61 2.15
C PRO A 93 -12.49 -16.63 1.10
N PHE A 94 -12.81 -17.92 1.29
CA PHE A 94 -12.48 -19.01 0.37
C PHE A 94 -13.59 -19.31 -0.64
N GLY A 95 -14.69 -18.57 -0.59
CA GLY A 95 -15.77 -18.63 -1.57
C GLY A 95 -15.30 -18.23 -2.96
N MET A 96 -15.98 -18.79 -3.97
CA MET A 96 -15.81 -18.35 -5.35
C MET A 96 -16.72 -17.16 -5.63
N THR A 97 -16.11 -16.10 -6.16
CA THR A 97 -16.83 -14.97 -6.77
C THR A 97 -17.54 -15.42 -8.05
N PRO A 98 -18.56 -14.67 -8.53
CA PRO A 98 -19.23 -14.96 -9.80
C PRO A 98 -18.28 -15.09 -11.00
N ASP A 99 -17.12 -14.44 -10.93
CA ASP A 99 -16.08 -14.44 -11.96
C ASP A 99 -15.12 -15.64 -11.86
N GLY A 100 -15.36 -16.57 -10.92
CA GLY A 100 -14.57 -17.79 -10.73
C GLY A 100 -13.28 -17.63 -9.92
N GLY A 101 -12.97 -16.43 -9.43
CA GLY A 101 -11.84 -16.17 -8.52
C GLY A 101 -12.22 -16.31 -7.04
N TYR A 102 -11.22 -16.43 -6.15
CA TYR A 102 -11.45 -16.44 -4.71
C TYR A 102 -11.65 -15.03 -4.14
N THR A 103 -12.60 -14.87 -3.21
CA THR A 103 -12.94 -13.57 -2.59
C THR A 103 -11.73 -12.90 -1.91
N TYR A 104 -10.81 -13.67 -1.32
CA TYR A 104 -9.63 -13.11 -0.65
C TYR A 104 -8.55 -12.55 -1.59
N VAL A 105 -8.56 -12.89 -2.89
CA VAL A 105 -7.46 -12.58 -3.82
C VAL A 105 -7.23 -11.07 -3.98
N PRO A 106 -8.26 -10.23 -4.20
CA PRO A 106 -8.07 -8.78 -4.32
C PRO A 106 -7.49 -8.16 -3.04
N LEU A 107 -7.94 -8.61 -1.86
CA LEU A 107 -7.44 -8.14 -0.57
C LEU A 107 -5.95 -8.48 -0.41
N LEU A 108 -5.57 -9.72 -0.72
CA LEU A 108 -4.18 -10.17 -0.66
C LEU A 108 -3.29 -9.39 -1.63
N LEU A 109 -3.78 -9.13 -2.84
CA LEU A 109 -3.05 -8.36 -3.84
C LEU A 109 -2.83 -6.92 -3.37
N GLN A 110 -3.88 -6.21 -2.95
CA GLN A 110 -3.77 -4.83 -2.45
C GLN A 110 -2.83 -4.76 -1.23
N PHE A 111 -2.95 -5.72 -0.30
CA PHE A 111 -2.07 -5.79 0.86
C PHE A 111 -0.61 -6.04 0.47
N SER A 112 -0.35 -6.93 -0.49
CA SER A 112 1.01 -7.19 -0.98
C SER A 112 1.64 -5.96 -1.64
N LEU A 113 0.86 -5.19 -2.42
CA LEU A 113 1.30 -3.94 -3.05
C LEU A 113 1.59 -2.84 -2.03
N MET A 114 0.76 -2.75 -0.98
CA MET A 114 0.99 -1.85 0.16
C MET A 114 2.29 -2.21 0.89
N MET A 115 2.50 -3.50 1.19
CA MET A 115 3.73 -3.98 1.84
C MET A 115 4.97 -3.80 0.96
N ALA A 116 4.86 -4.02 -0.35
CA ALA A 116 5.95 -3.74 -1.28
C ALA A 116 6.31 -2.24 -1.30
N SER A 117 5.31 -1.36 -1.29
CA SER A 117 5.52 0.09 -1.22
C SER A 117 6.18 0.50 0.11
N LEU A 118 5.77 -0.09 1.23
CA LEU A 118 6.44 0.10 2.53
C LEU A 118 7.88 -0.43 2.53
N ALA A 119 8.13 -1.58 1.91
CA ALA A 119 9.49 -2.11 1.78
C ALA A 119 10.39 -1.11 1.02
N VAL A 120 9.90 -0.54 -0.08
CA VAL A 120 10.62 0.52 -0.82
C VAL A 120 10.85 1.76 0.05
N PHE A 121 9.87 2.17 0.85
CA PHE A 121 10.03 3.29 1.77
C PHE A 121 11.19 3.08 2.75
N PHE A 122 11.29 1.90 3.36
CA PHE A 122 12.31 1.59 4.36
C PHE A 122 13.68 1.26 3.74
N ILE A 123 13.72 0.50 2.64
CA ILE A 123 14.96 0.19 1.92
C ILE A 123 15.55 1.49 1.32
N GLY A 124 14.70 2.35 0.80
CA GLY A 124 15.07 3.61 0.19
C GLY A 124 15.54 3.49 -1.27
N PRO A 125 16.21 4.53 -1.79
CA PRO A 125 16.61 4.60 -3.20
C PRO A 125 17.64 3.53 -3.56
N GLY A 126 17.38 2.77 -4.63
CA GLY A 126 18.30 1.75 -5.15
C GLY A 126 19.61 2.35 -5.65
N ALA A 127 20.61 1.49 -5.92
CA ALA A 127 21.94 1.93 -6.37
C ALA A 127 21.92 2.74 -7.67
N LEU A 128 20.94 2.51 -8.54
CA LEU A 128 20.75 3.19 -9.82
C LEU A 128 19.82 4.41 -9.74
N SER A 129 19.38 4.81 -8.54
CA SER A 129 18.46 5.94 -8.40
C SER A 129 19.09 7.28 -8.76
N VAL A 130 18.31 8.15 -9.40
CA VAL A 130 18.69 9.54 -9.64
C VAL A 130 18.89 10.28 -8.33
N ASP A 131 18.15 9.94 -7.28
CA ASP A 131 18.36 10.45 -5.93
C ASP A 131 19.80 10.25 -5.44
N ARG A 132 20.39 9.07 -5.69
CA ARG A 132 21.78 8.78 -5.30
C ARG A 132 22.79 9.52 -6.17
N LEU A 133 22.47 9.77 -7.44
CA LEU A 133 23.29 10.57 -8.34
C LEU A 133 23.32 12.04 -7.93
N ILE A 134 22.19 12.60 -7.50
CA ILE A 134 22.04 14.02 -7.13
C ILE A 134 22.54 14.29 -5.71
N PHE A 135 22.17 13.47 -4.73
CA PHE A 135 22.50 13.70 -3.32
C PHE A 135 23.80 13.00 -2.87
N GLY A 136 24.45 12.28 -3.79
CA GLY A 136 25.66 11.53 -3.53
C GLY A 136 25.37 10.21 -2.80
N ALA A 137 26.10 9.15 -3.17
CA ALA A 137 26.23 8.01 -2.27
C ALA A 137 26.81 8.53 -0.94
N PRO A 138 26.32 8.07 0.23
CA PRO A 138 27.12 8.20 1.44
C PRO A 138 28.50 7.69 1.07
N SER A 139 29.52 8.53 1.19
CA SER A 139 30.90 8.11 1.09
C SER A 139 31.10 7.14 2.24
N GLY A 140 30.71 5.88 2.02
CA GLY A 140 31.08 4.78 2.87
C GLY A 140 32.59 4.83 2.87
N GLY A 141 33.14 5.41 3.94
CA GLY A 141 34.55 5.30 4.27
C GLY A 141 34.87 3.84 4.05
N GLY A 142 35.88 3.62 3.19
CA GLY A 142 36.18 2.34 2.59
C GLY A 142 35.90 1.25 3.60
N PHE A 143 34.97 0.34 3.24
CA PHE A 143 34.92 -0.95 3.89
C PHE A 143 36.34 -1.44 3.74
N GLY A 144 37.08 -1.34 4.84
CA GLY A 144 38.51 -1.42 4.82
C GLY A 144 38.84 -2.68 4.08
N ASP A 145 39.51 -2.50 2.96
CA ASP A 145 40.64 -3.33 2.60
C ASP A 145 41.73 -3.14 3.70
N ASP A 146 41.33 -3.22 4.97
CA ASP A 146 42.19 -3.54 6.09
C ASP A 146 42.53 -4.98 5.81
N GLY A 147 43.59 -5.12 5.03
CA GLY A 147 44.19 -6.37 4.69
C GLY A 147 44.23 -7.21 5.95
N ARG A 148 43.40 -8.25 5.97
CA ARG A 148 43.75 -9.47 6.68
C ARG A 148 45.05 -9.91 6.06
N GLN A 149 46.15 -9.36 6.58
CA GLN A 149 47.42 -10.04 6.62
C GLN A 149 47.09 -11.32 7.37
N VAL A 150 46.75 -12.35 6.62
CA VAL A 150 46.79 -13.73 7.08
C VAL A 150 48.25 -13.96 7.46
N GLU A 151 48.56 -13.67 8.71
CA GLU A 151 49.84 -13.99 9.33
C GLU A 151 49.96 -15.52 9.28
N PHE A 152 50.80 -15.99 8.37
CA PHE A 152 51.15 -17.41 8.28
C PHE A 152 51.92 -17.77 9.54
N VAL A 153 51.23 -18.34 10.53
CA VAL A 153 51.86 -18.96 11.69
C VAL A 153 52.56 -20.24 11.21
N PRO A 154 53.90 -20.32 11.22
CA PRO A 154 54.59 -21.55 10.88
C PRO A 154 54.31 -22.61 11.95
N ILE A 155 53.78 -23.75 11.52
CA ILE A 155 53.66 -24.94 12.37
C ILE A 155 55.07 -25.53 12.45
N GLY A 156 55.71 -25.42 13.61
CA GLY A 156 57.01 -26.05 13.86
C GLY A 156 56.87 -27.57 13.94
N ASP A 157 57.91 -28.26 13.46
CA ASP A 157 58.11 -29.71 13.54
C ASP A 157 58.47 -30.18 14.97
#